data_AF-A0AA88YLB2-F1
#
_entry.id   AF-A0AA88YLB2-F1
#
_cell.length_a   1.000
_cell.length_b   1.000
_cell.length_c   1.000
_cell.angle_alpha   90.00
_cell.angle_beta   90.00
_cell.angle_gamma   90.00
#
_symmetry.space_group_name_H-M   'P 1'
#
loop_
_entity.id
_entity.type
_entity.pdbx_description
1 polymer ?
#
loop_
_entity_poly.entity_id
_entity_poly.type
_entity_poly.pdbx_seq_one_letter_code
_entity_poly.pdbx_strand_id
1 'polypeptide(L)'
;MSKRAGLSQTAYQTNGRGKQNHLYFLRTHKSGSTTIYSLFLRFGYRNNLTFVLPAKFNSTTISIVPFQKGKGYLGAPKGEKYEILCHHTVYNRTGLAGVLPIDTMYIGLVREPLAHFVSAFIYFKYKFKKKFLVELPGDDVISSITWYLNNPKLVLPRHTDKNIRQWVHTKNGMAYDFGYPVELIEYGNSIETYEFIERLDSEFDLVLVLEYLDESLVLMKRMLAWSMKDILYITYNNKGIINSTHVKNLLTEGEIQRHREWESVDFALYNHFKDKLLRRIQNEGMSFHNEVQDFKEARHAVGQFCYSMQTADEELHFLAKNSNEEFTINFYDCKMLKTIGRDFLPLLKGQKHYRSLI
;
A
#
# COMPACT_ATOMS: atom_id res chain seq x y z
N MET A 1 2.02 -33.27 18.33
CA MET A 1 0.64 -33.32 17.82
C MET A 1 -0.15 -32.14 18.36
N SER A 2 -0.38 -31.12 17.53
CA SER A 2 -1.49 -30.17 17.68
C SER A 2 -1.71 -29.54 16.31
N LYS A 3 -2.67 -30.11 15.58
CA LYS A 3 -3.11 -29.64 14.26
C LYS A 3 -3.91 -28.36 14.49
N ARG A 4 -3.43 -27.20 14.03
CA ARG A 4 -4.34 -26.07 13.79
C ARG A 4 -5.07 -26.36 12.49
N ALA A 5 -6.38 -26.53 12.62
CA ALA A 5 -7.32 -26.80 11.55
C ALA A 5 -7.19 -25.76 10.43
N GLY A 6 -7.21 -26.24 9.19
CA GLY A 6 -7.35 -25.40 8.00
C GLY A 6 -8.64 -24.60 8.10
N LEU A 7 -8.52 -23.29 7.93
CA LEU A 7 -9.66 -22.39 7.80
C LEU A 7 -10.31 -22.67 6.44
N SER A 8 -11.40 -23.41 6.50
CA SER A 8 -12.34 -23.64 5.40
C SER A 8 -12.85 -22.32 4.82
N GLN A 9 -12.98 -22.31 3.50
CA GLN A 9 -13.77 -21.35 2.74
C GLN A 9 -15.16 -21.19 3.37
N THR A 10 -15.50 -19.99 3.81
CA THR A 10 -16.87 -19.56 4.05
C THR A 10 -16.98 -18.12 3.58
N ALA A 11 -18.01 -17.83 2.77
CA ALA A 11 -18.47 -16.50 2.47
C ALA A 11 -18.49 -15.65 3.75
N TYR A 12 -17.93 -14.45 3.69
CA TYR A 12 -17.97 -13.50 4.81
C TYR A 12 -19.42 -13.02 4.98
N GLN A 13 -20.26 -13.87 5.58
CA GLN A 13 -21.48 -13.42 6.24
C GLN A 13 -21.03 -12.47 7.35
N THR A 14 -21.54 -11.24 7.31
CA THR A 14 -21.42 -10.21 8.33
C THR A 14 -22.15 -10.67 9.61
N ASN A 15 -21.67 -11.74 10.23
CA ASN A 15 -22.19 -12.27 11.48
C ASN A 15 -21.68 -11.39 12.62
N GLY A 16 -22.41 -10.30 12.93
CA GLY A 16 -22.38 -9.60 14.22
C GLY A 16 -21.05 -8.97 14.66
N ARG A 17 -19.98 -9.01 13.87
CA ARG A 17 -18.74 -8.27 14.17
C ARG A 17 -18.96 -6.79 13.87
N GLY A 18 -18.75 -5.96 14.88
CA GLY A 18 -18.70 -4.51 14.71
C GLY A 18 -17.57 -4.06 13.78
N LYS A 19 -17.61 -2.79 13.41
CA LYS A 19 -16.62 -2.14 12.53
C LYS A 19 -15.19 -2.40 13.02
N GLN A 20 -14.33 -2.94 12.15
CA GLN A 20 -12.92 -3.19 12.49
C GLN A 20 -12.13 -1.87 12.46
N ASN A 21 -11.47 -1.57 13.58
CA ASN A 21 -10.68 -0.34 13.75
C ASN A 21 -9.17 -0.59 13.92
N HIS A 22 -8.77 -1.80 14.30
CA HIS A 22 -7.36 -2.15 14.49
C HIS A 22 -6.74 -2.59 13.17
N LEU A 23 -5.84 -1.78 12.61
CA LEU A 23 -5.28 -1.97 11.27
C LEU A 23 -3.77 -1.77 11.23
N TYR A 24 -3.08 -2.69 10.57
CA TYR A 24 -1.75 -2.46 10.04
C TYR A 24 -1.82 -2.39 8.51
N PHE A 25 -1.30 -1.31 7.93
CA PHE A 25 -1.10 -1.20 6.49
C PHE A 25 0.37 -1.12 6.14
N LEU A 26 0.88 -2.18 5.51
CA LEU A 26 2.20 -2.19 4.91
C LEU A 26 2.19 -1.35 3.63
N ARG A 27 2.83 -0.18 3.71
CA ARG A 27 3.07 0.68 2.55
C ARG A 27 4.28 0.22 1.79
N THR A 28 4.06 -0.38 0.63
CA THR A 28 5.14 -0.57 -0.35
C THR A 28 5.46 0.74 -1.05
N HIS A 29 6.75 1.00 -1.29
CA HIS A 29 7.22 2.11 -2.08
C HIS A 29 6.69 1.97 -3.51
N LYS A 30 6.24 3.08 -4.12
CA LYS A 30 5.99 3.18 -5.57
C LYS A 30 4.93 2.21 -6.14
N SER A 31 4.12 1.67 -5.26
CA SER A 31 2.97 0.79 -5.55
C SER A 31 1.62 1.50 -5.56
N GLY A 32 1.58 2.84 -5.53
CA GLY A 32 0.34 3.59 -5.35
C GLY A 32 -0.15 3.67 -3.90
N SER A 33 0.66 3.24 -2.93
CA SER A 33 0.31 3.20 -1.50
C SER A 33 -0.11 4.53 -0.86
N THR A 34 0.18 5.69 -1.48
CA THR A 34 -0.27 7.00 -0.98
C THR A 34 -1.79 7.14 -0.98
N THR A 35 -2.48 6.56 -1.96
CA THR A 35 -3.95 6.60 -2.04
C THR A 35 -4.56 5.89 -0.84
N ILE A 36 -4.11 4.65 -0.59
CA ILE A 36 -4.58 3.80 0.51
C ILE A 36 -4.15 4.31 1.87
N TYR A 37 -2.94 4.84 1.96
CA TYR A 37 -2.48 5.54 3.15
C TYR A 37 -3.42 6.70 3.51
N SER A 38 -3.77 7.56 2.55
CA SER A 38 -4.65 8.70 2.80
C SER A 38 -6.07 8.26 3.18
N LEU A 39 -6.55 7.15 2.60
CA LEU A 39 -7.80 6.50 2.99
C LEU A 39 -7.78 6.08 4.47
N PHE A 40 -6.74 5.37 4.93
CA PHE A 40 -6.63 4.95 6.32
C PHE A 40 -6.45 6.11 7.30
N LEU A 41 -5.69 7.15 6.93
CA LEU A 41 -5.59 8.36 7.74
C LEU A 41 -6.95 9.05 7.91
N ARG A 42 -7.70 9.19 6.81
CA ARG A 42 -9.04 9.79 6.84
C ARG A 42 -10.01 8.97 7.66
N PHE A 43 -9.96 7.64 7.52
CA PHE A 43 -10.75 6.72 8.30
C PHE A 43 -10.48 6.91 9.80
N GLY A 44 -9.22 6.78 10.24
CA GLY A 44 -8.91 6.90 11.65
C GLY A 44 -9.21 8.30 12.21
N TYR A 45 -8.98 9.35 11.43
CA TYR A 45 -9.36 10.70 11.87
C TYR A 45 -10.87 10.86 12.09
N ARG A 46 -11.71 10.40 11.15
CA ARG A 46 -13.18 10.49 11.28
C ARG A 46 -13.72 9.67 12.45
N ASN A 47 -13.05 8.57 12.79
CA ASN A 47 -13.45 7.69 13.89
C ASN A 47 -12.67 7.97 15.19
N ASN A 48 -11.90 9.06 15.25
CA ASN A 48 -11.07 9.46 16.40
C ASN A 48 -10.14 8.34 16.92
N LEU A 49 -9.55 7.58 15.99
CA LEU A 49 -8.65 6.46 16.28
C LEU A 49 -7.21 6.94 16.49
N THR A 50 -6.50 6.19 17.30
CA THR A 50 -5.08 6.43 17.59
C THR A 50 -4.16 5.76 16.56
N PHE A 51 -3.22 6.54 16.06
CA PHE A 51 -2.15 6.14 15.16
C PHE A 51 -0.82 5.91 15.87
N VAL A 52 -0.06 4.94 15.38
CA VAL A 52 1.39 4.89 15.62
C VAL A 52 2.05 5.94 14.72
N LEU A 53 2.44 7.08 15.28
CA LEU A 53 3.04 8.19 14.54
C LEU A 53 4.58 8.20 14.68
N PRO A 54 5.33 8.63 13.64
CA PRO A 54 6.77 8.77 13.73
C PRO A 54 7.17 9.85 14.74
N ALA A 55 8.26 9.61 15.48
CA ALA A 55 8.75 10.55 16.50
C ALA A 55 9.21 11.89 15.89
N LYS A 56 9.76 11.87 14.67
CA LYS A 56 10.18 13.08 13.96
C LYS A 56 9.03 13.68 13.17
N PHE A 57 8.77 14.98 13.37
CA PHE A 57 7.57 15.65 12.89
C PHE A 57 7.34 15.56 11.37
N ASN A 58 8.42 15.62 10.58
CA ASN A 58 8.39 15.59 9.11
C ASN A 58 8.69 14.20 8.50
N SER A 59 8.88 13.17 9.34
CA SER A 59 9.14 11.83 8.83
C SER A 59 7.84 11.20 8.33
N THR A 60 7.89 10.56 7.17
CA THR A 60 6.83 9.68 6.66
C THR A 60 7.11 8.21 6.94
N THR A 61 8.27 7.94 7.56
CA THR A 61 8.81 6.61 7.83
C THR A 61 8.99 6.43 9.33
N ILE A 62 8.53 5.29 9.84
CA ILE A 62 8.86 4.85 11.20
C ILE A 62 10.12 4.00 11.05
N SER A 63 11.19 4.33 11.77
CA SER A 63 12.43 3.56 11.69
C SER A 63 12.25 2.23 12.40
N ILE A 64 12.66 1.16 11.71
CA ILE A 64 12.48 -0.23 12.12
C ILE A 64 13.86 -0.79 12.19
N VAL A 65 14.43 -0.62 13.35
CA VAL A 65 14.95 -1.70 14.18
C VAL A 65 15.96 -1.03 15.13
N PRO A 66 15.75 -1.21 16.43
CA PRO A 66 14.58 -1.85 17.03
C PRO A 66 13.38 -0.89 16.99
N PHE A 67 12.15 -1.42 16.95
CA PHE A 67 10.93 -0.65 17.25
C PHE A 67 11.01 -0.17 18.71
N GLN A 68 11.81 0.87 18.96
CA GLN A 68 11.99 1.44 20.29
C GLN A 68 11.01 2.59 20.46
N LYS A 69 10.05 2.41 21.37
CA LYS A 69 9.18 3.49 21.86
C LYS A 69 10.04 4.68 22.25
N GLY A 70 9.71 5.88 21.76
CA GLY A 70 10.46 7.11 22.04
C GLY A 70 11.68 7.38 21.14
N LYS A 71 12.13 6.42 20.32
CA LYS A 71 13.14 6.67 19.26
C LYS A 71 12.57 6.50 17.85
N GLY A 72 11.75 5.47 17.62
CA GLY A 72 11.14 5.19 16.31
C GLY A 72 9.77 5.84 16.11
N TYR A 73 8.94 5.85 17.16
CA TYR A 73 7.55 6.31 17.14
C TYR A 73 7.14 7.00 18.46
N LEU A 74 6.16 7.91 18.38
CA LEU A 74 5.58 8.61 19.53
C LEU A 74 4.81 7.62 20.41
N GLY A 75 4.91 7.76 21.73
CA GLY A 75 4.11 6.99 22.68
C GLY A 75 2.60 7.17 22.44
N ALA A 76 1.80 6.16 22.80
CA ALA A 76 0.36 6.29 22.73
C ALA A 76 -0.11 7.38 23.72
N PRO A 77 -1.19 8.11 23.41
CA PRO A 77 -1.81 9.01 24.37
C PRO A 77 -2.07 8.31 25.71
N LYS A 78 -2.02 9.05 26.83
CA LYS A 78 -2.07 8.45 28.17
C LYS A 78 -3.29 7.53 28.34
N GLY A 79 -3.04 6.24 28.55
CA GLY A 79 -4.07 5.22 28.77
C GLY A 79 -4.65 4.57 27.51
N GLU A 80 -4.22 5.00 26.33
CA GLU A 80 -4.75 4.52 25.04
C GLU A 80 -3.83 3.44 24.43
N LYS A 81 -4.44 2.50 23.69
CA LYS A 81 -3.73 1.53 22.84
C LYS A 81 -3.75 2.05 21.41
N TYR A 82 -2.69 1.78 20.63
CA TYR A 82 -2.69 2.13 19.21
C TYR A 82 -3.73 1.31 18.44
N GLU A 83 -4.40 1.94 17.49
CA GLU A 83 -5.40 1.28 16.66
C GLU A 83 -4.92 1.15 15.21
N ILE A 84 -4.22 2.16 14.68
CA ILE A 84 -3.76 2.14 13.29
C ILE A 84 -2.25 2.35 13.19
N LEU A 85 -1.57 1.48 12.44
CA LEU A 85 -0.24 1.76 11.91
C LEU A 85 -0.28 1.66 10.38
N CYS A 86 -0.17 2.81 9.71
CA CYS A 86 -0.15 2.89 8.25
C CYS A 86 0.99 3.78 7.74
N HIS A 87 1.95 4.17 8.58
CA HIS A 87 3.16 4.86 8.15
C HIS A 87 4.14 3.91 7.46
N HIS A 88 5.05 4.45 6.66
CA HIS A 88 5.97 3.61 5.90
C HIS A 88 6.89 2.83 6.84
N THR A 89 6.90 1.51 6.65
CA THR A 89 7.63 0.53 7.46
C THR A 89 8.14 -0.61 6.59
N VAL A 90 9.30 -1.18 6.92
CA VAL A 90 9.68 -2.56 6.56
C VAL A 90 8.99 -3.55 7.50
N TYR A 91 8.26 -4.51 6.95
CA TYR A 91 7.46 -5.44 7.74
C TYR A 91 8.31 -6.24 8.74
N ASN A 92 7.85 -6.30 9.99
CA ASN A 92 8.42 -7.12 11.05
C ASN A 92 7.31 -7.55 12.00
N ARG A 93 6.84 -8.80 11.84
CA ARG A 93 5.73 -9.37 12.60
C ARG A 93 5.93 -9.27 14.12
N THR A 94 7.10 -9.67 14.61
CA THR A 94 7.42 -9.68 16.05
C THR A 94 7.40 -8.27 16.64
N GLY A 95 7.96 -7.29 15.94
CA GLY A 95 7.94 -5.89 16.36
C GLY A 95 6.53 -5.31 16.40
N LEU A 96 5.70 -5.60 15.39
CA LEU A 96 4.34 -5.11 15.28
C LEU A 96 3.41 -5.72 16.36
N ALA A 97 3.58 -7.00 16.68
CA ALA A 97 2.82 -7.68 17.74
C ALA A 97 3.04 -7.07 19.14
N GLY A 98 4.19 -6.42 19.37
CA GLY A 98 4.46 -5.68 20.61
C GLY A 98 3.85 -4.28 20.67
N VAL A 99 3.26 -3.80 19.57
CA VAL A 99 2.74 -2.43 19.44
C VAL A 99 1.23 -2.42 19.22
N LEU A 100 0.72 -3.32 18.39
CA LEU A 100 -0.65 -3.32 17.92
C LEU A 100 -1.51 -4.38 18.65
N PRO A 101 -2.84 -4.16 18.80
CA PRO A 101 -3.77 -5.12 19.36
C PRO A 101 -3.75 -6.48 18.64
N ILE A 102 -4.10 -7.55 19.35
CA ILE A 102 -4.04 -8.92 18.83
C ILE A 102 -5.01 -9.19 17.67
N ASP A 103 -6.11 -8.45 17.63
CA ASP A 103 -7.14 -8.48 16.59
C ASP A 103 -6.87 -7.50 15.43
N THR A 104 -5.65 -6.97 15.34
CA THR A 104 -5.23 -6.11 14.22
C THR A 104 -5.27 -6.88 12.92
N MET A 105 -5.94 -6.30 11.91
CA MET A 105 -5.92 -6.80 10.54
C MET A 105 -4.68 -6.30 9.81
N TYR A 106 -3.96 -7.21 9.16
CA TYR A 106 -2.72 -6.96 8.43
C TYR A 106 -3.01 -6.86 6.93
N ILE A 107 -2.84 -5.65 6.40
CA ILE A 107 -3.15 -5.31 5.02
C ILE A 107 -1.85 -4.92 4.29
N GLY A 108 -1.59 -5.55 3.15
CA GLY A 108 -0.46 -5.25 2.27
C GLY A 108 -0.92 -4.65 0.93
N LEU A 109 0.02 -4.17 0.13
CA LEU A 109 -0.24 -3.73 -1.25
C LEU A 109 0.91 -4.16 -2.16
N VAL A 110 0.57 -4.83 -3.26
CA VAL A 110 1.50 -5.14 -4.35
C VAL A 110 1.05 -4.45 -5.65
N ARG A 111 1.98 -4.33 -6.59
CA ARG A 111 1.78 -3.75 -7.92
C ARG A 111 2.49 -4.64 -8.94
N GLU A 112 2.04 -4.64 -10.19
CA GLU A 112 2.74 -5.35 -11.27
C GLU A 112 4.24 -4.96 -11.27
N PRO A 113 5.17 -5.93 -11.21
CA PRO A 113 6.58 -5.65 -10.93
C PRO A 113 7.23 -4.70 -11.95
N LEU A 114 6.98 -4.84 -13.25
CA LEU A 114 7.59 -3.93 -14.24
C LEU A 114 7.07 -2.50 -14.07
N ALA A 115 5.77 -2.33 -13.86
CA ALA A 115 5.17 -1.02 -13.60
C ALA A 115 5.66 -0.41 -12.28
N HIS A 116 5.89 -1.24 -11.26
CA HIS A 116 6.51 -0.85 -10.00
C HIS A 116 7.96 -0.40 -10.19
N PHE A 117 8.80 -1.21 -10.82
CA PHE A 117 10.19 -0.92 -11.15
C PHE A 117 10.31 0.41 -11.89
N VAL A 118 9.55 0.62 -12.97
CA VAL A 118 9.59 1.88 -13.73
C VAL A 118 9.26 3.08 -12.84
N SER A 119 8.21 2.97 -12.02
CA SER A 119 7.84 4.05 -11.10
C SER A 119 8.92 4.33 -10.05
N ALA A 120 9.57 3.27 -9.56
CA ALA A 120 10.64 3.37 -8.59
C ALA A 120 11.92 3.92 -9.18
N PHE A 121 12.35 3.42 -10.33
CA PHE A 121 13.49 3.92 -11.08
C PHE A 121 13.35 5.42 -11.36
N ILE A 122 12.21 5.86 -11.90
CA ILE A 122 11.97 7.28 -12.19
C ILE A 122 12.03 8.11 -10.90
N TYR A 123 11.37 7.65 -9.84
CA TYR A 123 11.34 8.39 -8.58
C TYR A 123 12.74 8.47 -7.95
N PHE A 124 13.45 7.36 -7.84
CA PHE A 124 14.72 7.31 -7.14
C PHE A 124 15.88 7.90 -7.94
N LYS A 125 15.87 7.82 -9.28
CA LYS A 125 16.83 8.50 -10.15
C LYS A 125 16.56 10.00 -10.22
N TYR A 126 15.37 10.42 -10.64
CA TYR A 126 15.13 11.83 -11.01
C TYR A 126 14.58 12.70 -9.89
N LYS A 127 13.77 12.16 -8.96
CA LYS A 127 13.21 12.95 -7.84
C LYS A 127 14.04 12.87 -6.58
N PHE A 128 14.37 11.66 -6.13
CA PHE A 128 15.16 11.44 -4.91
C PHE A 128 16.67 11.60 -5.15
N LYS A 129 17.12 11.48 -6.40
CA LYS A 129 18.53 11.61 -6.80
C LYS A 129 19.46 10.66 -6.03
N LYS A 130 19.11 9.37 -5.96
CA LYS A 130 20.02 8.35 -5.42
C LYS A 130 21.30 8.32 -6.24
N LYS A 131 22.44 8.47 -5.57
CA LYS A 131 23.78 8.61 -6.19
C LYS A 131 24.04 7.57 -7.29
N PHE A 132 23.89 6.28 -6.97
CA PHE A 132 24.17 5.21 -7.93
C PHE A 132 23.26 5.23 -9.18
N LEU A 133 22.03 5.77 -9.07
CA LEU A 133 21.09 5.84 -10.20
C LEU A 133 21.34 7.07 -11.09
N VAL A 134 21.71 8.20 -10.48
CA VAL A 134 21.99 9.44 -11.24
C VAL A 134 23.28 9.32 -12.05
N GLU A 135 24.23 8.49 -11.59
CA GLU A 135 25.48 8.18 -12.30
C GLU A 135 25.30 7.19 -13.46
N LEU A 136 24.12 6.55 -13.60
CA LEU A 136 23.86 5.64 -14.72
C LEU A 136 23.77 6.40 -16.05
N PRO A 137 24.37 5.87 -17.13
CA PRO A 137 24.22 6.40 -18.48
C PRO A 137 22.76 6.48 -18.95
N GLY A 138 22.50 7.35 -19.93
CA GLY A 138 21.20 7.54 -20.58
C GLY A 138 20.68 8.98 -20.44
N ASP A 139 20.41 9.61 -21.58
CA ASP A 139 19.97 11.01 -21.65
C ASP A 139 18.48 11.18 -21.30
N ASP A 140 17.73 10.09 -21.30
CA ASP A 140 16.31 10.03 -20.97
C ASP A 140 15.96 8.80 -20.11
N VAL A 141 14.68 8.68 -19.76
CA VAL A 141 14.18 7.59 -18.89
C VAL A 141 14.35 6.22 -19.53
N ILE A 142 14.02 6.10 -20.82
CA ILE A 142 14.06 4.83 -21.56
C ILE A 142 15.51 4.41 -21.75
N SER A 143 16.37 5.30 -22.24
CA SER A 143 17.80 4.97 -22.41
C SER A 143 18.48 4.59 -21.10
N SER A 144 18.12 5.25 -19.99
CA SER A 144 18.61 4.87 -18.64
C SER A 144 18.13 3.48 -18.18
N ILE A 145 16.86 3.16 -18.42
CA ILE A 145 16.29 1.86 -18.05
C ILE A 145 16.88 0.76 -18.94
N THR A 146 16.96 0.96 -20.25
CA THR A 146 17.61 0.06 -21.20
C THR A 146 19.05 -0.21 -20.80
N TRP A 147 19.82 0.83 -20.47
CA TRP A 147 21.19 0.65 -19.99
C TRP A 147 21.22 -0.16 -18.69
N TYR A 148 20.36 0.15 -17.72
CA TYR A 148 20.24 -0.61 -16.48
C TYR A 148 19.98 -2.09 -16.76
N LEU A 149 18.98 -2.40 -17.59
CA LEU A 149 18.54 -3.74 -17.97
C LEU A 149 19.55 -4.53 -18.80
N ASN A 150 20.52 -3.87 -19.43
CA ASN A 150 21.55 -4.51 -20.25
C ASN A 150 22.90 -4.66 -19.52
N ASN A 151 23.06 -4.07 -18.33
CA ASN A 151 24.33 -4.05 -17.60
C ASN A 151 24.23 -4.60 -16.17
N PRO A 152 23.69 -5.83 -15.95
CA PRO A 152 23.44 -6.38 -14.61
C PRO A 152 24.67 -6.38 -13.71
N LYS A 153 25.84 -6.70 -14.25
CA LYS A 153 27.10 -6.79 -13.48
C LYS A 153 27.53 -5.45 -12.87
N LEU A 154 27.02 -4.33 -13.38
CA LEU A 154 27.35 -2.98 -12.91
C LEU A 154 26.30 -2.42 -11.94
N VAL A 155 25.09 -2.98 -11.94
CA VAL A 155 23.94 -2.38 -11.25
C VAL A 155 23.25 -3.29 -10.25
N LEU A 156 23.55 -4.59 -10.27
CA LEU A 156 23.02 -5.54 -9.31
C LEU A 156 23.95 -5.62 -8.09
N PRO A 157 23.40 -5.50 -6.87
CA PRO A 157 24.19 -5.58 -5.67
C PRO A 157 24.65 -7.02 -5.40
N ARG A 158 25.79 -7.16 -4.76
CA ARG A 158 26.24 -8.40 -4.11
C ARG A 158 25.96 -8.35 -2.62
N HIS A 159 25.72 -9.49 -1.99
CA HIS A 159 25.52 -9.61 -0.54
C HIS A 159 26.69 -9.01 0.27
N THR A 160 27.89 -8.99 -0.31
CA THR A 160 29.11 -8.38 0.29
C THR A 160 29.16 -6.86 0.21
N ASP A 161 28.26 -6.21 -0.53
CA ASP A 161 28.32 -4.76 -0.73
C ASP A 161 27.93 -4.01 0.54
N LYS A 162 28.87 -3.20 1.06
CA LYS A 162 28.68 -2.38 2.28
C LYS A 162 27.44 -1.47 2.24
N ASN A 163 26.95 -1.15 1.04
CA ASN A 163 25.84 -0.24 0.80
C ASN A 163 24.63 -0.92 0.16
N ILE A 164 24.49 -2.25 0.25
CA ILE A 164 23.45 -3.05 -0.40
C ILE A 164 22.01 -2.50 -0.29
N ARG A 165 21.70 -1.81 0.81
CA ARG A 165 20.42 -1.09 1.03
C ARG A 165 20.13 0.01 0.00
N GLN A 166 21.10 0.51 -0.74
CA GLN A 166 20.86 1.51 -1.77
C GLN A 166 20.04 0.93 -2.94
N TRP A 167 20.14 -0.37 -3.21
CA TRP A 167 19.52 -1.06 -4.34
C TRP A 167 18.11 -1.60 -4.08
N VAL A 168 17.68 -1.68 -2.82
CA VAL A 168 16.38 -2.25 -2.39
C VAL A 168 15.14 -1.52 -2.94
N HIS A 169 15.31 -0.47 -3.74
CA HIS A 169 14.19 0.22 -4.38
C HIS A 169 14.16 0.04 -5.89
N THR A 170 15.13 -0.65 -6.48
CA THR A 170 15.18 -1.00 -7.91
C THR A 170 15.53 -2.49 -8.10
N LYS A 171 15.51 -3.27 -7.02
CA LYS A 171 15.74 -4.71 -6.98
C LYS A 171 14.87 -5.29 -5.87
N ASN A 172 13.81 -6.01 -6.22
CA ASN A 172 12.90 -6.67 -5.28
C ASN A 172 12.36 -5.71 -4.20
N GLY A 173 11.93 -4.52 -4.63
CA GLY A 173 11.63 -3.43 -3.70
C GLY A 173 10.34 -3.64 -2.92
N MET A 174 9.34 -4.31 -3.50
CA MET A 174 8.16 -4.69 -2.73
C MET A 174 8.53 -5.74 -1.68
N ALA A 175 9.25 -6.80 -2.06
CA ALA A 175 9.68 -7.85 -1.14
C ALA A 175 10.51 -7.28 0.02
N TYR A 176 11.40 -6.32 -0.24
CA TYR A 176 12.13 -5.61 0.82
C TYR A 176 11.18 -4.94 1.82
N ASP A 177 10.18 -4.19 1.35
CA ASP A 177 9.20 -3.57 2.23
C ASP A 177 8.37 -4.62 2.99
N PHE A 178 8.09 -5.77 2.39
CA PHE A 178 7.48 -6.95 3.04
C PHE A 178 8.45 -7.72 3.99
N GLY A 179 9.67 -7.23 4.18
CA GLY A 179 10.63 -7.78 5.14
C GLY A 179 11.47 -8.94 4.60
N TYR A 180 11.65 -9.03 3.28
CA TYR A 180 12.62 -9.94 2.69
C TYR A 180 14.05 -9.53 3.11
N PRO A 181 14.89 -10.46 3.59
CA PRO A 181 16.24 -10.15 4.03
C PRO A 181 17.08 -9.51 2.92
N VAL A 182 17.79 -8.44 3.24
CA VAL A 182 18.64 -7.72 2.27
C VAL A 182 19.83 -8.57 1.86
N GLU A 183 20.29 -9.43 2.74
CA GLU A 183 21.36 -10.40 2.53
C GLU A 183 21.00 -11.41 1.44
N LEU A 184 19.71 -11.62 1.19
CA LEU A 184 19.20 -12.52 0.16
C LEU A 184 18.86 -11.82 -1.15
N ILE A 185 19.06 -10.51 -1.28
CA ILE A 185 18.60 -9.73 -2.45
C ILE A 185 19.25 -10.16 -3.78
N GLU A 186 20.46 -10.74 -3.72
CA GLU A 186 21.17 -11.28 -4.87
C GLU A 186 20.66 -12.67 -5.26
N TYR A 187 20.15 -13.44 -4.29
CA TYR A 187 19.55 -14.74 -4.52
C TYR A 187 18.12 -14.50 -5.00
N GLY A 188 17.85 -14.90 -6.25
CA GLY A 188 16.55 -14.74 -6.89
C GLY A 188 15.48 -15.64 -6.26
N ASN A 189 14.63 -16.23 -7.09
CA ASN A 189 13.62 -17.18 -6.63
C ASN A 189 14.27 -18.49 -6.11
N SER A 190 14.49 -18.56 -4.80
CA SER A 190 15.10 -19.67 -4.07
C SER A 190 14.11 -20.32 -3.10
N ILE A 191 14.52 -21.36 -2.35
CA ILE A 191 13.65 -21.98 -1.33
C ILE A 191 13.22 -20.96 -0.27
N GLU A 192 14.12 -20.05 0.10
CA GLU A 192 13.86 -18.95 1.03
C GLU A 192 12.81 -17.98 0.49
N THR A 193 12.70 -17.81 -0.84
CA THR A 193 11.63 -17.01 -1.46
C THR A 193 10.26 -17.65 -1.25
N TYR A 194 10.15 -18.98 -1.41
CA TYR A 194 8.89 -19.68 -1.18
C TYR A 194 8.50 -19.67 0.29
N GLU A 195 9.42 -19.96 1.20
CA GLU A 195 9.18 -19.90 2.66
C GLU A 195 8.77 -18.48 3.09
N PHE A 196 9.40 -17.46 2.51
CA PHE A 196 9.02 -16.06 2.74
C PHE A 196 7.57 -15.79 2.32
N ILE A 197 7.17 -16.20 1.11
CA ILE A 197 5.81 -15.98 0.60
C ILE A 197 4.78 -16.76 1.41
N GLU A 198 5.04 -18.02 1.77
CA GLU A 198 4.15 -18.83 2.61
C GLU A 198 3.94 -18.20 3.99
N ARG A 199 5.02 -17.70 4.61
CA ARG A 199 4.92 -16.97 5.87
C ARG A 199 4.00 -15.75 5.71
N LEU A 200 4.23 -14.90 4.71
CA LEU A 200 3.39 -13.73 4.47
C LEU A 200 1.93 -14.12 4.21
N ASP A 201 1.69 -15.22 3.49
CA ASP A 201 0.35 -15.71 3.20
C ASP A 201 -0.44 -16.05 4.47
N SER A 202 0.25 -16.53 5.50
CA SER A 202 -0.30 -16.86 6.82
C SER A 202 -0.43 -15.65 7.75
N GLU A 203 0.35 -14.59 7.52
CA GLU A 203 0.44 -13.43 8.41
C GLU A 203 -0.37 -12.21 7.95
N PHE A 204 -0.68 -12.10 6.65
CA PHE A 204 -1.50 -11.03 6.08
C PHE A 204 -2.93 -11.50 5.81
N ASP A 205 -3.90 -10.76 6.37
CA ASP A 205 -5.32 -11.02 6.16
C ASP A 205 -5.76 -10.66 4.72
N LEU A 206 -5.17 -9.60 4.16
CA LEU A 206 -5.44 -9.15 2.80
C LEU A 206 -4.21 -8.47 2.19
N VAL A 207 -3.85 -8.86 0.97
CA VAL A 207 -2.89 -8.11 0.15
C VAL A 207 -3.63 -7.53 -1.04
N LEU A 208 -3.73 -6.21 -1.09
CA LEU A 208 -4.34 -5.46 -2.17
C LEU A 208 -3.45 -5.55 -3.43
N VAL A 209 -4.06 -5.53 -4.61
CA VAL A 209 -3.34 -5.50 -5.89
C VAL A 209 -3.71 -4.21 -6.61
N LEU A 210 -2.73 -3.38 -6.94
CA LEU A 210 -2.99 -2.06 -7.51
C LEU A 210 -3.80 -2.12 -8.81
N GLU A 211 -3.56 -3.12 -9.66
CA GLU A 211 -4.28 -3.30 -10.93
C GLU A 211 -5.75 -3.72 -10.74
N TYR A 212 -6.12 -4.16 -9.53
CA TYR A 212 -7.47 -4.55 -9.12
C TYR A 212 -7.89 -3.75 -7.89
N LEU A 213 -7.52 -2.47 -7.82
CA LEU A 213 -7.65 -1.72 -6.59
C LEU A 213 -9.11 -1.53 -6.16
N ASP A 214 -10.01 -1.26 -7.11
CA ASP A 214 -11.43 -1.10 -6.83
C ASP A 214 -12.02 -2.39 -6.22
N GLU A 215 -11.72 -3.55 -6.83
CA GLU A 215 -12.12 -4.87 -6.33
C GLU A 215 -11.49 -5.16 -4.96
N SER A 216 -10.19 -4.86 -4.81
CA SER A 216 -9.46 -5.07 -3.55
C SER A 216 -10.07 -4.26 -2.39
N LEU A 217 -10.52 -3.03 -2.66
CA LEU A 217 -11.14 -2.16 -1.67
C LEU A 217 -12.56 -2.58 -1.30
N VAL A 218 -13.36 -3.06 -2.25
CA VAL A 218 -14.69 -3.63 -1.94
C VAL A 218 -14.55 -4.90 -1.11
N LEU A 219 -13.56 -5.74 -1.41
CA LEU A 219 -13.27 -6.91 -0.58
C LEU A 219 -12.83 -6.50 0.83
N MET A 220 -11.95 -5.51 0.95
CA MET A 220 -11.53 -4.94 2.23
C MET A 220 -12.73 -4.37 3.01
N LYS A 221 -13.64 -3.65 2.34
CA LYS A 221 -14.86 -3.11 2.94
C LYS A 221 -15.69 -4.21 3.61
N ARG A 222 -15.95 -5.30 2.90
CA ARG A 222 -16.68 -6.47 3.44
C ARG A 222 -15.97 -7.07 4.64
N MET A 223 -14.65 -7.29 4.53
CA MET A 223 -13.83 -7.86 5.61
C MET A 223 -13.82 -7.03 6.89
N LEU A 224 -13.81 -5.70 6.76
CA LEU A 224 -13.71 -4.77 7.88
C LEU A 224 -15.07 -4.29 8.40
N ALA A 225 -16.18 -4.73 7.79
CA ALA A 225 -17.52 -4.20 8.02
C ALA A 225 -17.57 -2.66 7.89
N TRP A 226 -16.96 -2.14 6.83
CA TRP A 226 -16.93 -0.71 6.52
C TRP A 226 -18.04 -0.31 5.55
N SER A 227 -18.32 0.99 5.48
CA SER A 227 -19.18 1.58 4.46
C SER A 227 -18.40 1.87 3.17
N MET A 228 -19.11 2.02 2.06
CA MET A 228 -18.60 2.48 0.78
C MET A 228 -17.96 3.87 0.93
N LYS A 229 -18.57 4.75 1.74
CA LYS A 229 -18.02 6.08 2.04
C LYS A 229 -16.66 6.02 2.74
N ASP A 230 -16.39 4.98 3.55
CA ASP A 230 -15.10 4.79 4.21
C ASP A 230 -13.98 4.49 3.20
N ILE A 231 -14.27 3.73 2.14
CA ILE A 231 -13.28 3.28 1.13
C ILE A 231 -13.12 4.21 -0.08
N LEU A 232 -13.90 5.30 -0.18
CA LEU A 232 -13.79 6.24 -1.29
C LEU A 232 -12.39 6.84 -1.42
N TYR A 233 -11.94 7.04 -2.65
CA TYR A 233 -10.71 7.78 -2.94
C TYR A 233 -10.86 8.54 -4.25
N ILE A 234 -10.14 9.65 -4.39
CA ILE A 234 -10.09 10.40 -5.65
C ILE A 234 -8.70 10.26 -6.28
N THR A 235 -8.68 10.18 -7.61
CA THR A 235 -7.43 10.09 -8.37
C THR A 235 -6.95 11.48 -8.74
N TYR A 236 -5.70 11.81 -8.39
CA TYR A 236 -5.05 13.02 -8.87
C TYR A 236 -4.61 12.83 -10.32
N ASN A 237 -4.99 13.76 -11.20
CA ASN A 237 -4.52 13.82 -12.56
C ASN A 237 -3.01 14.17 -12.59
N ASN A 238 -2.16 13.15 -12.55
CA ASN A 238 -0.71 13.30 -12.78
C ASN A 238 -0.42 13.42 -14.28
N LYS A 239 -0.94 14.47 -14.92
CA LYS A 239 -0.56 14.81 -16.29
C LYS A 239 0.95 15.09 -16.33
N GLY A 240 1.69 14.41 -17.19
CA GLY A 240 3.11 14.69 -17.45
C GLY A 240 4.14 13.73 -16.82
N ILE A 241 3.74 12.66 -16.14
CA ILE A 241 4.68 11.59 -15.75
C ILE A 241 4.66 10.52 -16.84
N ILE A 242 5.82 10.12 -17.35
CA ILE A 242 5.96 8.95 -18.23
C ILE A 242 5.28 7.76 -17.54
N ASN A 243 4.19 7.28 -18.13
CA ASN A 243 3.44 6.16 -17.58
C ASN A 243 4.20 4.84 -17.83
N SER A 244 4.13 3.91 -16.88
CA SER A 244 4.70 2.56 -17.00
C SER A 244 4.25 1.82 -18.26
N THR A 245 3.03 2.08 -18.74
CA THR A 245 2.53 1.51 -20.00
C THR A 245 3.34 1.98 -21.21
N HIS A 246 3.71 3.27 -21.24
CA HIS A 246 4.53 3.81 -22.33
C HIS A 246 5.93 3.21 -22.30
N VAL A 247 6.55 3.12 -21.12
CA VAL A 247 7.87 2.48 -20.96
C VAL A 247 7.83 1.02 -21.40
N LYS A 248 6.84 0.26 -20.94
CA LYS A 248 6.67 -1.15 -21.31
C LYS A 248 6.63 -1.37 -22.83
N ASN A 249 5.96 -0.48 -23.56
CA ASN A 249 5.84 -0.59 -25.03
C ASN A 249 7.14 -0.24 -25.77
N LEU A 250 8.11 0.38 -25.11
CA LEU A 250 9.39 0.78 -25.70
C LEU A 250 10.55 -0.16 -25.31
N LEU A 251 10.32 -1.07 -24.37
CA LEU A 251 11.30 -2.11 -24.01
C LEU A 251 11.15 -3.31 -24.95
N THR A 252 12.28 -3.92 -25.28
CA THR A 252 12.35 -5.18 -26.01
C THR A 252 11.94 -6.36 -25.10
N GLU A 253 11.49 -7.46 -25.70
CA GLU A 253 11.19 -8.70 -24.96
C GLU A 253 12.40 -9.20 -24.15
N GLY A 254 13.61 -9.05 -24.68
CA GLY A 254 14.84 -9.40 -23.97
C GLY A 254 15.06 -8.56 -22.70
N GLU A 255 14.74 -7.27 -22.73
CA GLU A 255 14.83 -6.38 -21.56
C GLU A 255 13.76 -6.72 -20.52
N ILE A 256 12.54 -7.01 -20.96
CA ILE A 256 11.44 -7.44 -20.08
C ILE A 256 11.78 -8.77 -19.40
N GLN A 257 12.37 -9.72 -20.15
CA GLN A 257 12.80 -11.00 -19.60
C GLN A 257 13.94 -10.84 -18.59
N ARG A 258 14.95 -10.01 -18.87
CA ARG A 258 16.01 -9.69 -17.89
C ARG A 258 15.43 -9.06 -16.63
N HIS A 259 14.53 -8.10 -16.77
CA HIS A 259 13.82 -7.52 -15.63
C HIS A 259 13.11 -8.59 -14.79
N ARG A 260 12.43 -9.56 -15.43
CA ARG A 260 11.75 -10.66 -14.74
C ARG A 260 12.70 -11.51 -13.92
N GLU A 261 13.87 -11.83 -14.46
CA GLU A 261 14.88 -12.61 -13.75
C GLU A 261 15.44 -11.82 -12.55
N TRP A 262 15.65 -10.52 -12.73
CA TRP A 262 16.23 -9.66 -11.70
C TRP A 262 15.28 -9.41 -10.55
N GLU A 263 14.01 -9.12 -10.84
CA GLU A 263 13.00 -8.90 -9.82
C GLU A 263 12.21 -10.17 -9.47
N SER A 264 12.84 -11.34 -9.61
CA SER A 264 12.18 -12.65 -9.48
C SER A 264 11.43 -12.85 -8.16
N VAL A 265 11.88 -12.25 -7.06
CA VAL A 265 11.18 -12.30 -5.76
C VAL A 265 9.92 -11.44 -5.78
N ASP A 266 9.98 -10.24 -6.35
CA ASP A 266 8.79 -9.37 -6.52
C ASP A 266 7.78 -9.99 -7.51
N PHE A 267 8.25 -10.69 -8.55
CA PHE A 267 7.38 -11.47 -9.44
C PHE A 267 6.70 -12.62 -8.70
N ALA A 268 7.43 -13.39 -7.90
CA ALA A 268 6.86 -14.48 -7.11
C ALA A 268 5.81 -13.95 -6.11
N LEU A 269 6.16 -12.88 -5.38
CA LEU A 269 5.27 -12.19 -4.43
C LEU A 269 3.99 -11.68 -5.11
N TYR A 270 4.14 -10.96 -6.23
CA TYR A 270 3.03 -10.39 -6.97
C TYR A 270 2.09 -11.47 -7.51
N ASN A 271 2.64 -12.49 -8.18
CA ASN A 271 1.84 -13.55 -8.77
C ASN A 271 1.06 -14.31 -7.70
N HIS A 272 1.70 -14.67 -6.58
CA HIS A 272 1.03 -15.37 -5.49
C HIS A 272 -0.19 -14.59 -4.95
N PHE A 273 0.01 -13.32 -4.58
CA PHE A 273 -1.06 -12.52 -3.98
C PHE A 273 -2.11 -12.08 -5.00
N LYS A 274 -1.73 -11.83 -6.26
CA LYS A 274 -2.69 -11.60 -7.36
C LYS A 274 -3.57 -12.82 -7.57
N ASP A 275 -2.99 -14.01 -7.68
CA ASP A 275 -3.77 -15.22 -7.93
C ASP A 275 -4.66 -15.55 -6.73
N LYS A 276 -4.18 -15.32 -5.50
CA LYS A 276 -5.00 -15.44 -4.27
C LYS A 276 -6.16 -14.45 -4.28
N LEU A 277 -5.95 -13.19 -4.65
CA LEU A 277 -7.00 -12.18 -4.76
C LEU A 277 -8.04 -12.58 -5.82
N LEU A 278 -7.60 -12.98 -7.02
CA LEU A 278 -8.49 -13.36 -8.11
C LEU A 278 -9.35 -14.57 -7.76
N ARG A 279 -8.76 -15.61 -7.15
CA ARG A 279 -9.53 -16.76 -6.63
C ARG A 279 -10.56 -16.32 -5.60
N ARG A 280 -10.23 -15.37 -4.73
CA ARG A 280 -11.16 -14.86 -3.73
C ARG A 280 -12.30 -14.08 -4.36
N ILE A 281 -12.02 -13.19 -5.31
CA ILE A 281 -13.04 -12.46 -6.07
C ILE A 281 -14.00 -13.42 -6.79
N GLN A 282 -13.47 -14.45 -7.44
CA GLN A 282 -14.29 -15.46 -8.12
C GLN A 282 -15.26 -16.17 -7.17
N ASN A 283 -14.86 -16.38 -5.91
CA ASN A 283 -15.68 -17.03 -4.90
C ASN A 283 -16.76 -16.12 -4.28
N GLU A 284 -16.68 -14.80 -4.45
CA GLU A 284 -17.67 -13.86 -3.87
C GLU A 284 -18.97 -13.78 -4.69
N GLY A 285 -18.96 -14.19 -5.96
CA GLY A 285 -20.13 -14.25 -6.84
C GLY A 285 -20.65 -12.89 -7.36
N MET A 286 -21.81 -12.91 -8.03
CA MET A 286 -22.33 -11.74 -8.76
C MET A 286 -22.62 -10.52 -7.88
N SER A 287 -23.05 -10.74 -6.62
CA SER A 287 -23.35 -9.64 -5.69
C SER A 287 -22.13 -8.76 -5.43
N PHE A 288 -20.92 -9.35 -5.41
CA PHE A 288 -19.68 -8.61 -5.28
C PHE A 288 -19.37 -7.77 -6.50
N HIS A 289 -19.54 -8.32 -7.70
CA HIS A 289 -19.31 -7.57 -8.93
C HIS A 289 -20.28 -6.38 -9.07
N ASN A 290 -21.53 -6.55 -8.65
CA ASN A 290 -22.50 -5.45 -8.58
C ASN A 290 -22.08 -4.37 -7.58
N GLU A 291 -21.58 -4.75 -6.40
CA GLU A 291 -21.07 -3.80 -5.42
C GLU A 291 -19.80 -3.08 -5.90
N VAL A 292 -18.92 -3.76 -6.65
CA VAL A 292 -17.78 -3.13 -7.33
C VAL A 292 -18.23 -2.11 -8.36
N GLN A 293 -19.30 -2.41 -9.11
CA GLN A 293 -19.87 -1.47 -10.07
C GLN A 293 -20.44 -0.24 -9.36
N ASP A 294 -21.22 -0.43 -8.29
CA ASP A 294 -21.73 0.68 -7.47
C ASP A 294 -20.57 1.53 -6.91
N PHE A 295 -19.49 0.88 -6.43
CA PHE A 295 -18.31 1.60 -5.93
C PHE A 295 -17.60 2.42 -7.01
N LYS A 296 -17.47 1.89 -8.24
CA LYS A 296 -16.88 2.62 -9.37
C LYS A 296 -17.71 3.83 -9.76
N GLU A 297 -19.04 3.70 -9.78
CA GLU A 297 -19.99 4.79 -10.03
C GLU A 297 -19.90 5.87 -8.94
N ALA A 298 -19.92 5.45 -7.67
CA ALA A 298 -19.73 6.33 -6.52
C ALA A 298 -18.42 7.11 -6.62
N ARG A 299 -17.31 6.42 -6.87
CA ARG A 299 -15.99 7.04 -7.00
C ARG A 299 -15.95 8.09 -8.12
N HIS A 300 -16.58 7.81 -9.25
CA HIS A 300 -16.65 8.74 -10.37
C HIS A 300 -17.48 9.98 -10.03
N ALA A 301 -18.71 9.79 -9.54
CA ALA A 301 -19.63 10.87 -9.19
C ALA A 301 -19.04 11.79 -8.10
N VAL A 302 -18.50 11.20 -7.03
CA VAL A 302 -17.85 11.92 -5.94
C VAL A 302 -16.61 12.66 -6.43
N GLY A 303 -15.80 12.03 -7.29
CA GLY A 303 -14.64 12.68 -7.90
C GLY A 303 -15.03 13.93 -8.68
N GLN A 304 -16.02 13.81 -9.58
CA GLN A 304 -16.52 14.94 -10.38
C GLN A 304 -17.06 16.05 -9.48
N PHE A 305 -17.97 15.72 -8.57
CA PHE A 305 -18.55 16.66 -7.63
C PHE A 305 -17.48 17.41 -6.85
N CYS A 306 -16.52 16.70 -6.25
CA CYS A 306 -15.47 17.35 -5.49
C CYS A 306 -14.58 18.25 -6.35
N TYR A 307 -14.40 18.00 -7.65
CA TYR A 307 -13.65 18.90 -8.53
C TYR A 307 -14.47 20.07 -9.09
N SER A 308 -15.79 19.94 -9.22
CA SER A 308 -16.66 20.97 -9.79
C SER A 308 -17.36 21.86 -8.77
N MET A 309 -17.42 21.44 -7.50
CA MET A 309 -18.09 22.16 -6.42
C MET A 309 -17.59 23.61 -6.30
N GLN A 310 -18.53 24.56 -6.24
CA GLN A 310 -18.24 26.00 -6.24
C GLN A 310 -18.48 26.63 -4.86
N THR A 311 -19.50 26.17 -4.14
CA THR A 311 -19.90 26.70 -2.83
C THR A 311 -19.84 25.62 -1.74
N ALA A 312 -19.84 26.04 -0.47
CA ALA A 312 -19.72 25.13 0.66
C ALA A 312 -21.03 24.41 1.03
N ASP A 313 -22.16 24.90 0.54
CA ASP A 313 -23.51 24.40 0.84
C ASP A 313 -23.97 23.31 -0.13
N GLU A 314 -23.21 23.07 -1.20
CA GLU A 314 -23.47 21.99 -2.14
C GLU A 314 -23.25 20.62 -1.49
N GLU A 315 -24.18 19.70 -1.76
CA GLU A 315 -24.11 18.31 -1.33
C GLU A 315 -24.42 17.36 -2.48
N LEU A 316 -23.72 16.23 -2.51
CA LEU A 316 -24.02 15.10 -3.39
C LEU A 316 -24.59 13.96 -2.55
N HIS A 317 -25.87 13.65 -2.75
CA HIS A 317 -26.45 12.37 -2.28
C HIS A 317 -26.19 11.29 -3.32
N PHE A 318 -25.67 10.15 -2.87
CA PHE A 318 -25.42 8.98 -3.71
C PHE A 318 -26.18 7.77 -3.16
N LEU A 319 -26.91 7.08 -4.04
CA LEU A 319 -27.59 5.82 -3.76
C LEU A 319 -27.02 4.72 -4.67
N ALA A 320 -26.40 3.71 -4.08
CA ALA A 320 -25.92 2.53 -4.76
C ALA A 320 -27.09 1.65 -5.22
N LYS A 321 -27.20 1.40 -6.53
CA LYS A 321 -28.37 0.75 -7.13
C LYS A 321 -28.49 -0.72 -6.75
N ASN A 322 -27.37 -1.41 -6.54
CA ASN A 322 -27.36 -2.84 -6.30
C ASN A 322 -27.26 -3.18 -4.81
N SER A 323 -26.47 -2.42 -4.04
CA SER A 323 -26.31 -2.64 -2.59
C SER A 323 -27.35 -1.93 -1.73
N ASN A 324 -28.11 -0.98 -2.29
CA ASN A 324 -28.99 -0.05 -1.56
C ASN A 324 -28.27 0.78 -0.47
N GLU A 325 -26.94 0.87 -0.54
CA GLU A 325 -26.17 1.72 0.35
C GLU A 325 -26.29 3.19 -0.09
N GLU A 326 -26.55 4.10 0.84
CA GLU A 326 -26.64 5.52 0.56
C GLU A 326 -25.73 6.36 1.46
N PHE A 327 -25.25 7.48 0.92
CA PHE A 327 -24.48 8.45 1.68
C PHE A 327 -24.47 9.83 1.01
N THR A 328 -24.23 10.86 1.81
CA THR A 328 -24.03 12.24 1.33
C THR A 328 -22.55 12.62 1.37
N ILE A 329 -22.08 13.36 0.37
CA ILE A 329 -20.77 14.02 0.32
C ILE A 329 -20.98 15.53 0.35
N ASN A 330 -20.36 16.20 1.30
CA ASN A 330 -20.38 17.65 1.44
C ASN A 330 -18.98 18.27 1.23
N PHE A 331 -18.89 19.59 1.40
CA PHE A 331 -17.64 20.34 1.31
C PHE A 331 -16.49 19.74 2.16
N TYR A 332 -16.79 19.37 3.41
CA TYR A 332 -15.79 18.82 4.31
C TYR A 332 -15.29 17.45 3.82
N ASP A 333 -16.19 16.60 3.35
CA ASP A 333 -15.82 15.32 2.76
C ASP A 333 -14.91 15.47 1.55
N CYS A 334 -15.22 16.43 0.66
CA CYS A 334 -14.36 16.74 -0.48
C CYS A 334 -12.99 17.27 -0.06
N LYS A 335 -12.91 18.14 0.95
CA LYS A 335 -11.63 18.60 1.52
C LYS A 335 -10.80 17.43 2.05
N MET A 336 -11.43 16.49 2.75
CA MET A 336 -10.77 15.31 3.30
C MET A 336 -10.33 14.33 2.21
N LEU A 337 -11.14 14.13 1.16
CA LEU A 337 -10.77 13.32 0.00
C LEU A 337 -9.59 13.91 -0.78
N LYS A 338 -9.50 15.26 -0.83
CA LYS A 338 -8.41 15.99 -1.47
C LYS A 338 -7.13 16.10 -0.63
N THR A 339 -7.18 15.79 0.66
CA THR A 339 -6.00 15.88 1.54
C THR A 339 -5.13 14.62 1.40
N ILE A 340 -3.90 14.78 0.92
CA ILE A 340 -2.98 13.65 0.73
C ILE A 340 -2.02 13.47 1.89
N GLY A 341 -1.79 12.23 2.28
CA GLY A 341 -0.69 11.74 3.11
C GLY A 341 -0.01 12.73 4.09
N ARG A 342 0.94 13.54 3.60
CA ARG A 342 1.71 14.50 4.42
C ARG A 342 0.85 15.64 4.96
N ASP A 343 -0.11 16.12 4.19
CA ASP A 343 -0.97 17.25 4.56
C ASP A 343 -1.98 16.86 5.64
N PHE A 344 -2.14 15.56 5.87
CA PHE A 344 -3.00 14.98 6.89
C PHE A 344 -2.32 14.93 8.27
N LEU A 345 -0.99 14.91 8.32
CA LEU A 345 -0.24 14.80 9.59
C LEU A 345 -0.54 15.94 10.59
N PRO A 346 -0.64 17.21 10.19
CA PRO A 346 -1.03 18.30 11.10
C PRO A 346 -2.45 18.10 11.67
N LEU A 347 -3.38 17.56 10.89
CA LEU A 347 -4.76 17.32 11.33
C LEU A 347 -4.82 16.25 12.42
N LEU A 348 -4.07 15.16 12.27
CA LEU A 348 -3.98 14.09 13.28
C LEU A 348 -3.36 14.60 14.57
N LYS A 349 -2.21 15.28 14.46
CA LYS A 349 -1.51 15.83 15.63
C LYS A 349 -2.30 16.91 16.36
N GLY A 350 -3.21 17.58 15.67
CA GLY A 350 -4.15 18.54 16.25
C GLY A 350 -5.27 17.91 17.08
N GLN A 351 -5.48 16.58 17.04
CA GLN A 351 -6.48 15.90 17.85
C GLN A 351 -6.11 15.93 19.34
N LYS A 352 -7.12 16.02 20.20
CA LYS A 352 -6.98 16.28 21.65
C LYS A 352 -6.03 15.29 22.34
N HIS A 353 -6.06 14.02 21.96
CA HIS A 353 -5.22 12.98 22.55
C HIS A 353 -3.72 13.12 22.15
N TYR A 354 -3.40 13.71 21.00
CA TYR A 354 -2.01 14.01 20.59
C TYR A 354 -1.45 15.33 21.11
N ARG A 355 -2.31 16.33 21.40
CA ARG A 355 -1.86 17.62 21.97
C ARG A 355 -1.16 17.49 23.32
N SER A 356 -1.37 16.38 24.03
CA SER A 356 -0.71 16.11 25.31
C SER A 356 0.69 15.46 25.17
N LEU A 357 1.08 15.08 23.95
CA LEU A 357 2.30 14.36 23.62
C LEU A 357 3.32 15.19 22.82
N ILE A 358 2.91 16.37 22.35
CA ILE A 358 3.68 17.35 21.57
C ILE A 358 3.78 18.60 22.43
#